data_AF-A0A8J2RPQ3-F1
#
_entry.id   AF-A0A8J2RPQ3-F1
#
_cell.length_a   1.000
_cell.length_b   1.000
_cell.length_c   1.000
_cell.angle_alpha   90.00
_cell.angle_beta   90.00
_cell.angle_gamma   90.00
#
_symmetry.space_group_name_H-M   'P 1'
#
loop_
_entity.id
_entity.type
_entity.pdbx_description
1 polymer ?
#
loop_
_entity_poly.entity_id
_entity_poly.type
_entity_poly.pdbx_seq_one_letter_code
_entity_poly.pdbx_strand_id
1 'polypeptide(L)'
;SCKTELTGKNSTNLINHLKRPKHIKEEYVKYLKAVSDREEATSSKKSKVSKEGKKPDTKQQTLHQIASKKIAYPKKSKKQLLLRKRLAFFVSTTSFSTSLCENIDFNGYTSGLDPRHTLPCRKRLTRDIIELAKKGRLLIKKRILSAHSKPMATADIWSKKGLSSSYLGITLHYISAEDVIEKVVLDLIYFLPPHTGHEIGALVKKVFQEWDIKVPIIVTDNGSNMVKAFKQVRANHVEDVIESVVANTISTEINAEADAVQEDNLFSDSSDIEVDGEVDVSFNEDADIERPAQEEIPTYSISQVDTVEDATTLDISETTSEIEIENEEVEFLRFERQASEYMRTIFPRRNGETEEAYLKRLSCISHRLQLVMAIFDKFRISNTRLPRIGQTNRLPAFATVISNARKLVSRFNTSSVATPRLIELSGRKLLSDVSTRWSSNFFVMDCLYELRQPVSQVCEELGWDELSNSDWIMLKSIIDLLRPFAAYTQLVSADKYVTFSSAVPCIEELKLHLQRSAEKPGLNGVACAMLSDLTKRFDFMTKEDDPEFDGIYLLATCLD
;
A
#
# COMPACT_ATOMS: atom_id res chain seq x y z
N SER A 1 -3.09 -45.03 17.79
CA SER A 1 -2.72 -46.22 16.99
C SER A 1 -1.88 -45.89 15.76
N CYS A 2 -0.59 -45.54 15.91
CA CYS A 2 0.32 -45.27 14.79
C CYS A 2 1.77 -45.57 15.17
N LYS A 3 2.51 -46.30 14.32
CA LYS A 3 3.91 -46.71 14.56
C LYS A 3 4.94 -45.65 14.11
N THR A 4 4.67 -44.37 14.37
CA THR A 4 5.61 -43.28 14.02
C THR A 4 6.51 -42.97 15.20
N GLU A 5 7.81 -43.24 15.07
CA GLU A 5 8.80 -42.72 16.00
C GLU A 5 8.95 -41.20 15.85
N LEU A 6 9.04 -40.49 16.97
CA LEU A 6 9.19 -39.04 17.01
C LEU A 6 10.61 -38.68 17.45
N THR A 7 11.38 -38.11 16.54
CA THR A 7 12.74 -37.66 16.83
C THR A 7 12.72 -36.37 17.67
N GLY A 8 13.50 -36.37 18.77
CA GLY A 8 13.67 -35.23 19.67
C GLY A 8 12.70 -35.21 20.87
N LYS A 9 13.25 -35.02 22.07
CA LYS A 9 12.52 -35.03 23.36
C LYS A 9 11.77 -33.71 23.66
N ASN A 10 11.00 -33.18 22.70
CA ASN A 10 10.18 -31.98 22.91
C ASN A 10 8.68 -32.26 22.70
N SER A 11 7.82 -31.52 23.41
CA SER A 11 6.37 -31.67 23.32
C SER A 11 5.80 -31.13 22.01
N THR A 12 6.47 -30.16 21.37
CA THR A 12 6.05 -29.54 20.11
C THR A 12 5.95 -30.54 18.97
N ASN A 13 6.90 -31.49 18.87
CA ASN A 13 6.91 -32.53 17.85
C ASN A 13 5.73 -33.50 18.02
N LEU A 14 5.38 -33.87 19.25
CA LEU A 14 4.21 -34.69 19.56
C LEU A 14 2.89 -33.95 19.24
N ILE A 15 2.77 -32.68 19.65
CA ILE A 15 1.59 -31.85 19.34
C ILE A 15 1.38 -31.72 17.82
N ASN A 16 2.46 -31.51 17.07
CA ASN A 16 2.41 -31.40 15.61
C ASN A 16 2.15 -32.74 14.91
N HIS A 17 2.49 -33.88 15.53
CA HIS A 17 2.07 -35.20 15.06
C HIS A 17 0.57 -35.42 15.27
N LEU A 18 0.05 -35.13 16.47
CA LEU A 18 -1.37 -35.32 16.82
C LEU A 18 -2.31 -34.42 16.00
N LYS A 19 -1.84 -33.24 15.56
CA LYS A 19 -2.57 -32.36 14.63
C LYS A 19 -2.75 -32.92 13.21
N ARG A 20 -2.13 -34.04 12.84
CA ARG A 20 -2.32 -34.66 11.51
C ARG A 20 -3.74 -35.23 11.39
N PRO A 21 -4.41 -35.18 10.22
CA PRO A 21 -5.82 -35.57 10.07
C PRO A 21 -6.18 -36.97 10.63
N LYS A 22 -5.24 -37.93 10.56
CA LYS A 22 -5.40 -39.29 11.08
C LYS A 22 -5.56 -39.37 12.61
N HIS A 23 -5.10 -38.36 13.36
CA HIS A 23 -5.12 -38.31 14.83
C HIS A 23 -6.04 -37.22 15.38
N ILE A 24 -6.49 -36.31 14.51
CA ILE A 24 -7.16 -35.06 14.91
C ILE A 24 -8.55 -35.27 15.54
N LYS A 25 -9.25 -36.38 15.21
CA LYS A 25 -10.62 -36.67 15.69
C LYS A 25 -10.68 -37.25 17.10
N GLU A 26 -9.63 -37.93 17.57
CA GLU A 26 -9.65 -38.66 18.85
C GLU A 26 -8.48 -38.30 19.76
N GLU A 27 -7.26 -38.65 19.37
CA GLU A 27 -6.08 -38.52 20.24
C GLU A 27 -5.76 -37.03 20.50
N TYR A 28 -5.97 -36.16 19.50
CA TYR A 28 -5.81 -34.71 19.68
C TYR A 28 -6.94 -34.08 20.52
N VAL A 29 -8.19 -34.55 20.40
CA VAL A 29 -9.31 -34.06 21.23
C VAL A 29 -9.12 -34.49 22.69
N LYS A 30 -8.69 -35.74 22.93
CA LYS A 30 -8.31 -36.25 24.25
C LYS A 30 -7.15 -35.44 24.85
N TYR A 31 -6.16 -35.05 24.04
CA TYR A 31 -5.08 -34.14 24.45
C TYR A 31 -5.60 -32.75 24.85
N LEU A 32 -6.44 -32.11 24.02
CA LEU A 32 -6.99 -30.78 24.33
C LEU A 32 -7.81 -30.78 25.62
N LYS A 33 -8.64 -31.81 25.84
CA LYS A 33 -9.41 -31.95 27.09
C LYS A 33 -8.48 -32.09 28.30
N ALA A 34 -7.50 -32.99 28.23
CA ALA A 34 -6.51 -33.17 29.29
C ALA A 34 -5.59 -31.96 29.56
N VAL A 35 -5.52 -30.99 28.63
CA VAL A 35 -4.90 -29.67 28.88
C VAL A 35 -5.87 -28.76 29.65
N SER A 36 -7.13 -28.67 29.22
CA SER A 36 -8.18 -27.90 29.92
C SER A 36 -8.34 -28.38 31.38
N ASP A 37 -8.45 -29.69 31.58
CA ASP A 37 -8.58 -30.32 32.91
C ASP A 37 -7.38 -29.97 33.82
N ARG A 38 -6.19 -29.76 33.25
CA ARG A 38 -4.97 -29.34 33.98
C ARG A 38 -4.93 -27.84 34.29
N GLU A 39 -5.45 -27.00 33.40
CA GLU A 39 -5.57 -25.56 33.66
C GLU A 39 -6.62 -25.29 34.77
N GLU A 40 -7.73 -26.05 34.79
CA GLU A 40 -8.70 -26.01 35.90
C GLU A 40 -8.13 -26.58 37.22
N ALA A 41 -7.39 -27.70 37.16
CA ALA A 41 -6.72 -28.28 38.33
C ALA A 41 -5.58 -27.41 38.91
N THR A 42 -5.03 -26.47 38.12
CA THR A 42 -4.03 -25.49 38.60
C THR A 42 -4.68 -24.19 39.08
N SER A 43 -5.86 -23.83 38.57
CA SER A 43 -6.69 -22.75 39.12
C SER A 43 -7.20 -23.07 40.53
N SER A 44 -7.69 -24.29 40.74
CA SER A 44 -8.32 -24.74 41.99
C SER A 44 -7.36 -24.98 43.17
N LYS A 45 -6.04 -25.10 42.95
CA LYS A 45 -5.03 -25.32 44.01
C LYS A 45 -4.52 -24.05 44.71
N LYS A 46 -5.28 -22.95 44.69
CA LYS A 46 -4.94 -21.68 45.38
C LYS A 46 -5.83 -21.33 46.58
N SER A 47 -6.15 -22.32 47.42
CA SER A 47 -6.64 -22.06 48.79
C SER A 47 -6.20 -23.16 49.77
N LYS A 48 -6.29 -22.86 51.07
CA LYS A 48 -5.97 -23.75 52.21
C LYS A 48 -4.54 -24.33 52.26
N VAL A 49 -3.58 -23.47 52.65
CA VAL A 49 -2.57 -23.86 53.65
C VAL A 49 -2.98 -23.19 54.97
N SER A 50 -3.12 -23.95 56.04
CA SER A 50 -3.40 -23.44 57.38
C SER A 50 -2.20 -22.68 57.94
N LYS A 51 -2.43 -21.45 58.42
CA LYS A 51 -1.46 -20.75 59.26
C LYS A 51 -1.78 -21.02 60.72
N GLU A 52 -0.92 -21.76 61.40
CA GLU A 52 -0.82 -21.65 62.86
C GLU A 52 -0.33 -20.24 63.24
N GLY A 53 -0.79 -19.75 64.38
CA GLY A 53 -0.65 -18.35 64.75
C GLY A 53 0.74 -18.01 65.30
N LYS A 54 1.50 -17.21 64.54
CA LYS A 54 2.45 -16.25 65.12
C LYS A 54 1.94 -14.83 64.86
N LYS A 55 1.76 -14.04 65.93
CA LYS A 55 1.40 -12.62 65.82
C LYS A 55 2.45 -11.89 64.97
N PRO A 56 2.07 -10.95 64.08
CA PRO A 56 3.03 -10.11 63.40
C PRO A 56 3.69 -9.18 64.42
N ASP A 57 5.03 -9.17 64.46
CA ASP A 57 5.81 -8.14 65.15
C ASP A 57 5.77 -6.86 64.29
N THR A 58 4.81 -5.98 64.58
CA THR A 58 4.46 -4.82 63.73
C THR A 58 5.48 -3.69 63.87
N LYS A 59 6.74 -3.96 63.51
CA LYS A 59 7.79 -2.94 63.44
C LYS A 59 7.46 -1.93 62.35
N GLN A 60 7.10 -0.72 62.78
CA GLN A 60 6.81 0.43 61.93
C GLN A 60 8.03 0.71 61.03
N GLN A 61 7.82 0.70 59.72
CA GLN A 61 8.91 0.94 58.76
C GLN A 61 9.35 2.40 58.85
N THR A 62 10.65 2.63 58.91
CA THR A 62 11.22 3.98 58.96
C THR A 62 10.92 4.75 57.67
N LEU A 63 10.85 6.07 57.76
CA LEU A 63 10.55 6.95 56.63
C LEU A 63 11.56 6.74 55.48
N HIS A 64 12.84 6.50 55.80
CA HIS A 64 13.88 6.11 54.85
C HIS A 64 13.60 4.76 54.16
N GLN A 65 13.16 3.72 54.88
CA GLN A 65 12.82 2.41 54.29
C GLN A 65 11.58 2.46 53.37
N ILE A 66 10.68 3.43 53.60
CA ILE A 66 9.54 3.69 52.71
C ILE A 66 10.03 4.47 51.47
N ALA A 67 10.84 5.51 51.64
CA ALA A 67 11.40 6.31 50.54
C ALA A 67 12.38 5.50 49.64
N SER A 68 13.16 4.58 50.21
CA SER A 68 14.14 3.77 49.46
C SER A 68 13.49 2.59 48.71
N LYS A 69 12.25 2.22 49.02
CA LYS A 69 11.49 1.27 48.21
C LYS A 69 11.05 1.94 46.91
N LYS A 70 11.67 1.54 45.80
CA LYS A 70 11.21 1.89 44.44
C LYS A 70 9.90 1.18 44.11
N ILE A 71 8.79 1.60 44.74
CA ILE A 71 7.47 0.98 44.55
C ILE A 71 7.01 1.21 43.11
N ALA A 72 6.79 0.11 42.39
CA ALA A 72 6.26 0.09 41.02
C ALA A 72 4.95 0.90 40.92
N TYR A 73 4.78 1.61 39.81
CA TYR A 73 3.62 2.47 39.62
C TYR A 73 2.30 1.65 39.63
N PRO A 74 1.25 2.10 40.35
CA PRO A 74 -0.05 1.46 40.30
C PRO A 74 -0.56 1.35 38.86
N LYS A 75 -1.15 0.18 38.51
CA LYS A 75 -1.54 -0.17 37.12
C LYS A 75 -2.49 0.84 36.43
N LYS A 76 -3.23 1.63 37.22
CA LYS A 76 -4.14 2.70 36.76
C LYS A 76 -3.56 4.13 36.86
N SER A 77 -2.34 4.32 37.35
CA SER A 77 -1.75 5.66 37.56
C SER A 77 -1.44 6.37 36.24
N LYS A 78 -1.57 7.72 36.21
CA LYS A 78 -1.35 8.55 35.02
C LYS A 78 0.00 8.25 34.33
N LYS A 79 1.11 8.19 35.09
CA LYS A 79 2.45 7.91 34.52
C LYS A 79 2.60 6.49 33.97
N GLN A 80 2.08 5.46 34.65
CA GLN A 80 2.12 4.08 34.14
C GLN A 80 1.31 3.90 32.85
N LEU A 81 0.15 4.55 32.75
CA LEU A 81 -0.67 4.54 31.54
C LEU A 81 -0.01 5.32 30.40
N LEU A 82 0.64 6.46 30.70
CA LEU A 82 1.38 7.25 29.70
C LEU A 82 2.57 6.46 29.12
N LEU A 83 3.42 5.88 29.97
CA LEU A 83 4.57 5.07 29.54
C LEU A 83 4.11 3.87 28.69
N ARG A 84 3.05 3.17 29.12
CA ARG A 84 2.49 2.04 28.34
C ARG A 84 1.94 2.48 26.98
N LYS A 85 1.28 3.65 26.89
CA LYS A 85 0.82 4.23 25.61
C LYS A 85 1.99 4.65 24.71
N ARG A 86 3.05 5.25 25.26
CA ARG A 86 4.26 5.61 24.50
C ARG A 86 4.97 4.36 23.95
N LEU A 87 5.04 3.28 24.73
CA LEU A 87 5.59 1.99 24.27
C LEU A 87 4.70 1.33 23.19
N ALA A 88 3.38 1.37 23.35
CA ALA A 88 2.46 0.89 22.32
C ALA A 88 2.59 1.69 21.01
N PHE A 89 2.72 3.01 21.09
CA PHE A 89 2.98 3.87 19.94
C PHE A 89 4.32 3.51 19.27
N PHE A 90 5.42 3.47 20.03
CA PHE A 90 6.75 3.08 19.55
C PHE A 90 6.75 1.73 18.82
N VAL A 91 6.12 0.69 19.40
CA VAL A 91 6.03 -0.64 18.76
C VAL A 91 5.10 -0.63 17.54
N SER A 92 4.14 0.29 17.46
CA SER A 92 3.28 0.43 16.26
C SER A 92 3.92 1.24 15.11
N THR A 93 4.90 2.11 15.40
CA THR A 93 5.58 2.97 14.41
C THR A 93 6.98 2.48 14.04
N THR A 94 7.37 1.27 14.46
CA THR A 94 8.69 0.68 14.21
C THR A 94 8.57 -0.81 13.88
N SER A 95 9.65 -1.42 13.35
CA SER A 95 9.69 -2.86 13.05
C SER A 95 9.88 -3.75 14.29
N PHE A 96 9.70 -3.24 15.52
CA PHE A 96 9.85 -4.03 16.74
C PHE A 96 8.65 -4.95 16.97
N SER A 97 8.91 -6.17 17.44
CA SER A 97 7.85 -7.11 17.80
C SER A 97 7.28 -6.79 19.19
N THR A 98 5.99 -7.11 19.40
CA THR A 98 5.37 -7.05 20.73
C THR A 98 6.01 -8.00 21.76
N SER A 99 6.88 -8.91 21.32
CA SER A 99 7.75 -9.70 22.20
C SER A 99 8.90 -8.90 22.84
N LEU A 100 9.13 -7.64 22.45
CA LEU A 100 10.16 -6.78 23.03
C LEU A 100 10.01 -6.64 24.56
N CYS A 101 8.77 -6.58 25.07
CA CYS A 101 8.49 -6.56 26.51
C CYS A 101 8.87 -7.85 27.27
N GLU A 102 9.22 -8.91 26.55
CA GLU A 102 9.59 -10.22 27.10
C GLU A 102 11.10 -10.49 26.91
N ASN A 103 11.84 -9.56 26.28
CA ASN A 103 13.30 -9.60 26.22
C ASN A 103 13.90 -9.08 27.55
N ILE A 104 14.91 -9.81 28.05
CA ILE A 104 15.51 -9.59 29.38
C ILE A 104 16.33 -8.29 29.39
N ASP A 105 17.09 -8.03 28.34
CA ASP A 105 18.01 -6.89 28.23
C ASP A 105 17.25 -5.56 28.12
N PHE A 106 16.15 -5.54 27.35
CA PHE A 106 15.22 -4.41 27.26
C PHE A 106 14.48 -4.16 28.58
N ASN A 107 14.11 -5.22 29.32
CA ASN A 107 13.56 -5.08 30.66
C ASN A 107 14.60 -4.51 31.64
N GLY A 108 15.87 -4.93 31.54
CA GLY A 108 16.99 -4.37 32.30
C GLY A 108 17.23 -2.88 31.98
N TYR A 109 17.28 -2.53 30.70
CA TYR A 109 17.42 -1.15 30.22
C TYR A 109 16.28 -0.24 30.71
N THR A 110 15.02 -0.65 30.54
CA THR A 110 13.86 0.13 31.02
C THR A 110 13.80 0.22 32.54
N SER A 111 14.24 -0.82 33.26
CA SER A 111 14.42 -0.79 34.72
C SER A 111 15.56 0.12 35.17
N GLY A 112 16.58 0.35 34.33
CA GLY A 112 17.62 1.34 34.56
C GLY A 112 17.13 2.78 34.41
N LEU A 113 16.28 3.03 33.39
CA LEU A 113 15.68 4.35 33.14
C LEU A 113 14.62 4.75 34.18
N ASP A 114 13.64 3.88 34.42
CA ASP A 114 12.61 4.09 35.45
C ASP A 114 12.28 2.77 36.16
N PRO A 115 12.97 2.48 37.29
CA PRO A 115 12.75 1.25 38.07
C PRO A 115 11.33 1.10 38.64
N ARG A 116 10.46 2.11 38.51
CA ARG A 116 9.05 2.05 38.94
C ARG A 116 8.12 1.74 37.77
N HIS A 117 8.57 1.84 36.52
CA HIS A 117 7.79 1.38 35.38
C HIS A 117 7.69 -0.16 35.38
N THR A 118 6.51 -0.69 35.05
CA THR A 118 6.34 -2.13 34.80
C THR A 118 5.95 -2.34 33.35
N LEU A 119 6.75 -3.09 32.58
CA LEU A 119 6.44 -3.39 31.20
C LEU A 119 5.11 -4.18 31.07
N PRO A 120 4.32 -3.94 30.01
CA PRO A 120 3.13 -4.74 29.71
C PRO A 120 3.54 -6.11 29.16
N CYS A 121 2.82 -7.17 29.52
CA CYS A 121 2.94 -8.43 28.78
C CYS A 121 2.46 -8.27 27.33
N ARG A 122 2.94 -9.11 26.41
CA ARG A 122 2.61 -9.07 24.96
C ARG A 122 1.10 -8.91 24.71
N LYS A 123 0.27 -9.72 25.38
CA LYS A 123 -1.22 -9.66 25.28
C LYS A 123 -1.84 -8.33 25.72
N ARG A 124 -1.19 -7.54 26.59
CA ARG A 124 -1.67 -6.18 26.95
C ARG A 124 -1.19 -5.18 25.91
N LEU A 125 0.09 -5.23 25.52
CA LEU A 125 0.65 -4.36 24.49
C LEU A 125 -0.10 -4.46 23.16
N THR A 126 -0.40 -5.67 22.67
CA THR A 126 -1.23 -5.87 21.46
C THR A 126 -2.60 -5.20 21.58
N ARG A 127 -3.23 -5.23 22.77
CA ARG A 127 -4.51 -4.54 22.98
C ARG A 127 -4.33 -3.02 23.00
N ASP A 128 -3.30 -2.50 23.66
CA ASP A 128 -3.01 -1.05 23.63
C ASP A 128 -2.73 -0.56 22.20
N ILE A 129 -2.08 -1.37 21.35
CA ILE A 129 -1.87 -1.06 19.92
C ILE A 129 -3.20 -1.07 19.15
N ILE A 130 -4.09 -2.04 19.38
CA ILE A 130 -5.43 -2.05 18.75
C ILE A 130 -6.29 -0.86 19.24
N GLU A 131 -6.19 -0.50 20.52
CA GLU A 131 -6.84 0.70 21.09
C GLU A 131 -6.31 2.00 20.45
N LEU A 132 -5.01 2.07 20.12
CA LEU A 132 -4.42 3.17 19.35
C LEU A 132 -4.87 3.17 17.88
N ALA A 133 -4.81 2.02 17.20
CA ALA A 133 -5.18 1.88 15.79
C ALA A 133 -6.64 2.28 15.53
N LYS A 134 -7.58 1.91 16.43
CA LYS A 134 -8.97 2.38 16.36
C LYS A 134 -9.10 3.91 16.42
N LYS A 135 -8.28 4.59 17.23
CA LYS A 135 -8.26 6.06 17.29
C LYS A 135 -7.58 6.67 16.06
N GLY A 136 -6.52 6.05 15.57
CA GLY A 136 -5.88 6.41 14.30
C GLY A 136 -6.88 6.36 13.13
N ARG A 137 -7.65 5.26 13.00
CA ARG A 137 -8.69 5.09 11.95
C ARG A 137 -9.69 6.26 11.94
N LEU A 138 -10.14 6.73 13.11
CA LEU A 138 -11.06 7.87 13.23
C LEU A 138 -10.41 9.21 12.81
N LEU A 139 -9.17 9.48 13.25
CA LEU A 139 -8.44 10.70 12.87
C LEU A 139 -8.14 10.73 11.37
N ILE A 140 -7.69 9.60 10.83
CA ILE A 140 -7.42 9.41 9.39
C ILE A 140 -8.71 9.59 8.58
N LYS A 141 -9.84 9.00 9.01
CA LYS A 141 -11.12 9.20 8.33
C LYS A 141 -11.54 10.67 8.34
N LYS A 142 -11.39 11.39 9.46
CA LYS A 142 -11.65 12.84 9.49
C LYS A 142 -10.79 13.58 8.45
N ARG A 143 -9.50 13.25 8.35
CA ARG A 143 -8.56 13.91 7.42
C ARG A 143 -8.86 13.64 5.94
N ILE A 144 -9.31 12.42 5.61
CA ILE A 144 -9.77 12.07 4.26
C ILE A 144 -11.09 12.79 3.93
N LEU A 145 -11.99 12.96 4.90
CA LEU A 145 -13.26 13.69 4.72
C LEU A 145 -13.07 15.21 4.64
N SER A 146 -11.95 15.75 5.10
CA SER A 146 -11.55 17.15 4.95
C SER A 146 -10.48 17.36 3.87
N ALA A 147 -10.32 16.41 2.93
CA ALA A 147 -9.39 16.55 1.82
C ALA A 147 -9.97 17.48 0.74
N HIS A 148 -9.12 18.28 0.07
CA HIS A 148 -9.54 19.07 -1.09
C HIS A 148 -9.87 18.17 -2.30
N SER A 149 -9.14 17.06 -2.49
CA SER A 149 -9.41 16.11 -3.57
C SER A 149 -10.27 14.92 -3.13
N LYS A 150 -11.06 14.37 -4.06
CA LYS A 150 -11.61 13.01 -3.91
C LYS A 150 -10.44 12.00 -3.79
N PRO A 151 -10.51 10.98 -2.91
CA PRO A 151 -9.39 10.08 -2.67
C PRO A 151 -9.29 8.97 -3.73
N MET A 152 -8.11 8.82 -4.34
CA MET A 152 -7.80 7.75 -5.28
C MET A 152 -7.17 6.56 -4.55
N ALA A 153 -7.43 5.33 -5.01
CA ALA A 153 -6.82 4.13 -4.44
C ALA A 153 -5.71 3.54 -5.32
N THR A 154 -4.77 2.86 -4.68
CA THR A 154 -3.86 1.89 -5.27
C THR A 154 -4.03 0.56 -4.56
N ALA A 155 -4.02 -0.55 -5.30
CA ALA A 155 -4.01 -1.88 -4.72
C ALA A 155 -2.97 -2.79 -5.39
N ASP A 156 -2.16 -3.44 -4.55
CA ASP A 156 -1.08 -4.35 -4.95
C ASP A 156 -1.23 -5.70 -4.25
N ILE A 157 -0.84 -6.78 -4.93
CA ILE A 157 -0.89 -8.14 -4.41
C ILE A 157 0.48 -8.81 -4.55
N TRP A 158 1.05 -9.23 -3.43
CA TRP A 158 2.27 -10.01 -3.40
C TRP A 158 2.09 -11.34 -2.65
N SER A 159 2.71 -12.37 -3.21
CA SER A 159 2.73 -13.72 -2.64
C SER A 159 4.14 -14.06 -2.19
N LYS A 160 4.27 -14.63 -1.00
CA LYS A 160 5.54 -15.20 -0.52
C LYS A 160 6.00 -16.32 -1.45
N LYS A 161 7.33 -16.43 -1.68
CA LYS A 161 7.93 -17.47 -2.54
C LYS A 161 7.42 -18.86 -2.14
N GLY A 162 6.87 -19.60 -3.11
CA GLY A 162 6.17 -20.87 -2.88
C GLY A 162 4.67 -20.75 -2.58
N LEU A 163 4.08 -19.56 -2.75
CA LEU A 163 2.64 -19.27 -2.55
C LEU A 163 2.09 -19.62 -1.15
N SER A 164 2.96 -19.68 -0.13
CA SER A 164 2.55 -20.08 1.23
C SER A 164 1.69 -19.04 1.96
N SER A 165 1.65 -17.81 1.46
CA SER A 165 1.07 -16.63 2.11
C SER A 165 0.89 -15.53 1.08
N SER A 166 -0.26 -14.88 1.05
CA SER A 166 -0.60 -13.83 0.09
C SER A 166 -1.13 -12.61 0.81
N TYR A 167 -0.78 -11.44 0.29
CA TYR A 167 -1.13 -10.16 0.89
C TYR A 167 -1.70 -9.21 -0.17
N LEU A 168 -2.80 -8.54 0.18
CA LEU A 168 -3.41 -7.47 -0.58
C LEU A 168 -3.23 -6.17 0.22
N GLY A 169 -2.40 -5.27 -0.28
CA GLY A 169 -2.21 -3.93 0.28
C GLY A 169 -3.12 -2.93 -0.43
N ILE A 170 -3.85 -2.12 0.34
CA ILE A 170 -4.73 -1.06 -0.21
C ILE A 170 -4.28 0.27 0.39
N THR A 171 -3.96 1.24 -0.47
CA THR A 171 -3.45 2.58 -0.08
C THR A 171 -4.22 3.67 -0.82
N LEU A 172 -4.75 4.65 -0.09
CA LEU A 172 -5.30 5.88 -0.68
C LEU A 172 -4.22 6.91 -0.92
N HIS A 173 -4.47 7.79 -1.89
CA HIS A 173 -3.73 9.01 -2.19
C HIS A 173 -4.74 10.15 -2.39
N TYR A 174 -4.49 11.32 -1.80
CA TYR A 174 -5.36 12.49 -1.87
C TYR A 174 -4.58 13.78 -1.62
N ILE A 175 -5.14 14.93 -2.01
CA ILE A 175 -4.64 16.26 -1.65
C ILE A 175 -5.34 16.69 -0.35
N SER A 176 -4.59 17.00 0.70
CA SER A 176 -5.15 17.40 2.00
C SER A 176 -5.73 18.82 1.98
N ALA A 177 -6.30 19.27 3.11
CA ALA A 177 -6.70 20.67 3.32
C ALA A 177 -5.51 21.66 3.36
N GLU A 178 -4.27 21.14 3.31
CA GLU A 178 -3.03 21.92 3.32
C GLU A 178 -2.31 21.85 1.96
N ASP A 179 -3.04 21.40 0.91
CA ASP A 179 -2.57 21.20 -0.47
C ASP A 179 -1.35 20.27 -0.64
N VAL A 180 -1.12 19.41 0.35
CA VAL A 180 -0.07 18.38 0.33
C VAL A 180 -0.64 17.07 -0.23
N ILE A 181 0.10 16.43 -1.14
CA ILE A 181 -0.18 15.05 -1.57
C ILE A 181 0.10 14.09 -0.42
N GLU A 182 -0.96 13.52 0.14
CA GLU A 182 -0.91 12.54 1.22
C GLU A 182 -1.28 11.14 0.76
N LYS A 183 -0.73 10.14 1.47
CA LYS A 183 -1.01 8.73 1.24
C LYS A 183 -1.24 7.97 2.54
N VAL A 184 -2.20 7.06 2.54
CA VAL A 184 -2.66 6.33 3.72
C VAL A 184 -2.88 4.86 3.35
N VAL A 185 -2.13 3.95 3.98
CA VAL A 185 -2.41 2.52 3.90
C VAL A 185 -3.68 2.23 4.70
N LEU A 186 -4.74 1.80 4.01
CA LEU A 186 -6.04 1.46 4.63
C LEU A 186 -6.02 0.09 5.28
N ASP A 187 -5.42 -0.89 4.61
CA ASP A 187 -5.34 -2.27 5.09
C ASP A 187 -4.18 -3.04 4.42
N LEU A 188 -3.73 -4.09 5.12
CA LEU A 188 -2.76 -5.08 4.67
C LEU A 188 -3.35 -6.47 4.92
N ILE A 189 -4.21 -6.90 4.00
CA ILE A 189 -5.04 -8.08 4.15
C ILE A 189 -4.22 -9.33 3.85
N TYR A 190 -3.99 -10.18 4.85
CA TYR A 190 -3.61 -11.57 4.60
C TYR A 190 -4.84 -12.37 4.13
N PHE A 191 -4.74 -13.02 2.97
CA PHE A 191 -5.82 -13.84 2.42
C PHE A 191 -5.31 -15.16 1.83
N LEU A 192 -6.20 -16.14 1.71
CA LEU A 192 -5.88 -17.49 1.25
C LEU A 192 -6.25 -17.68 -0.23
N PRO A 193 -5.65 -18.66 -0.93
CA PRO A 193 -6.14 -19.12 -2.21
C PRO A 193 -7.58 -19.67 -2.12
N PRO A 194 -8.41 -19.55 -3.17
CA PRO A 194 -8.06 -19.05 -4.50
C PRO A 194 -8.16 -17.52 -4.63
N HIS A 195 -7.12 -16.86 -5.14
CA HIS A 195 -7.11 -15.41 -5.38
C HIS A 195 -7.91 -15.04 -6.65
N THR A 196 -9.21 -15.36 -6.72
CA THR A 196 -10.03 -15.05 -7.90
C THR A 196 -10.28 -13.54 -8.02
N GLY A 197 -10.71 -13.08 -9.19
CA GLY A 197 -11.13 -11.68 -9.36
C GLY A 197 -12.29 -11.30 -8.44
N HIS A 198 -13.23 -12.23 -8.21
CA HIS A 198 -14.35 -12.03 -7.29
C HIS A 198 -13.88 -11.83 -5.85
N GLU A 199 -13.01 -12.70 -5.32
CA GLU A 199 -12.45 -12.56 -3.96
C GLU A 199 -11.71 -11.23 -3.77
N ILE A 200 -10.90 -10.84 -4.76
CA ILE A 200 -10.15 -9.57 -4.74
C ILE A 200 -11.10 -8.36 -4.72
N GLY A 201 -12.13 -8.37 -5.59
CA GLY A 201 -13.13 -7.31 -5.65
C GLY A 201 -13.95 -7.22 -4.36
N ALA A 202 -14.36 -8.36 -3.80
CA ALA A 202 -15.09 -8.45 -2.54
C ALA A 202 -14.27 -7.91 -1.35
N LEU A 203 -12.98 -8.26 -1.26
CA LEU A 203 -12.08 -7.74 -0.23
C LEU A 203 -11.89 -6.22 -0.33
N VAL A 204 -11.72 -5.67 -1.53
CA VAL A 204 -11.56 -4.22 -1.73
C VAL A 204 -12.86 -3.47 -1.44
N LYS A 205 -14.01 -3.98 -1.92
CA LYS A 205 -15.35 -3.44 -1.61
C LYS A 205 -15.60 -3.42 -0.10
N LYS A 206 -15.26 -4.51 0.60
CA LYS A 206 -15.36 -4.61 2.06
C LYS A 206 -14.49 -3.56 2.76
N VAL A 207 -13.24 -3.35 2.35
CA VAL A 207 -12.38 -2.32 2.98
C VAL A 207 -12.96 -0.92 2.79
N PHE A 208 -13.44 -0.58 1.60
CA PHE A 208 -14.09 0.73 1.36
C PHE A 208 -15.37 0.90 2.19
N GLN A 209 -16.15 -0.17 2.38
CA GLN A 209 -17.32 -0.19 3.27
C GLN A 209 -16.94 -0.04 4.75
N GLU A 210 -15.94 -0.77 5.27
CA GLU A 210 -15.52 -0.63 6.68
C GLU A 210 -14.89 0.73 7.00
N TRP A 211 -14.20 1.34 6.04
CA TRP A 211 -13.69 2.70 6.18
C TRP A 211 -14.76 3.77 5.95
N ASP A 212 -15.87 3.40 5.28
CA ASP A 212 -16.98 4.26 4.86
C ASP A 212 -16.44 5.49 4.10
N ILE A 213 -15.92 5.19 2.90
CA ILE A 213 -15.26 6.11 1.97
C ILE A 213 -15.73 5.83 0.54
N LYS A 214 -15.86 6.88 -0.27
CA LYS A 214 -16.15 6.79 -1.72
C LYS A 214 -14.85 7.00 -2.50
N VAL A 215 -14.51 6.05 -3.36
CA VAL A 215 -13.29 6.05 -4.18
C VAL A 215 -13.70 6.00 -5.65
N PRO A 216 -13.45 7.05 -6.46
CA PRO A 216 -13.84 7.05 -7.87
C PRO A 216 -12.84 6.32 -8.78
N ILE A 217 -11.57 6.21 -8.37
CA ILE A 217 -10.48 5.64 -9.18
C ILE A 217 -9.64 4.68 -8.35
N ILE A 218 -9.34 3.50 -8.89
CA ILE A 218 -8.33 2.57 -8.36
C ILE A 218 -7.28 2.21 -9.41
N VAL A 219 -6.00 2.35 -9.06
CA VAL A 219 -4.87 1.92 -9.89
C VAL A 219 -4.43 0.53 -9.44
N THR A 220 -4.41 -0.45 -10.34
CA THR A 220 -3.95 -1.82 -10.04
C THR A 220 -3.04 -2.39 -11.11
N ASP A 221 -2.32 -3.46 -10.78
CA ASP A 221 -1.47 -4.20 -11.71
C ASP A 221 -2.28 -4.85 -12.88
N ASN A 222 -1.61 -5.36 -13.91
CA ASN A 222 -2.27 -6.03 -15.03
C ASN A 222 -2.33 -7.56 -14.87
N GLY A 223 -2.18 -8.06 -13.64
CA GLY A 223 -2.40 -9.46 -13.31
C GLY A 223 -3.84 -9.86 -13.62
N SER A 224 -4.03 -11.03 -14.23
CA SER A 224 -5.32 -11.44 -14.81
C SER A 224 -6.50 -11.40 -13.83
N ASN A 225 -6.26 -11.67 -12.55
CA ASN A 225 -7.29 -11.63 -11.51
C ASN A 225 -7.54 -10.21 -10.97
N MET A 226 -6.52 -9.34 -10.90
CA MET A 226 -6.69 -7.90 -10.62
C MET A 226 -7.47 -7.22 -11.74
N VAL A 227 -7.19 -7.57 -13.00
CA VAL A 227 -7.96 -7.08 -14.16
C VAL A 227 -9.42 -7.55 -14.08
N LYS A 228 -9.68 -8.83 -13.79
CA LYS A 228 -11.05 -9.36 -13.64
C LYS A 228 -11.83 -8.67 -12.51
N ALA A 229 -11.20 -8.48 -11.35
CA ALA A 229 -11.82 -7.90 -10.15
C ALA A 229 -12.51 -6.54 -10.39
N PHE A 230 -12.02 -5.75 -11.35
CA PHE A 230 -12.59 -4.44 -11.67
C PHE A 230 -13.08 -4.29 -13.11
N LYS A 231 -12.76 -5.21 -14.05
CA LYS A 231 -13.45 -5.24 -15.36
C LYS A 231 -14.91 -5.65 -15.25
N GLN A 232 -15.29 -6.42 -14.22
CA GLN A 232 -16.70 -6.79 -13.99
C GLN A 232 -17.59 -5.58 -13.63
N VAL A 233 -17.05 -4.44 -13.17
CA VAL A 233 -17.83 -3.26 -12.77
C VAL A 233 -18.36 -2.44 -13.98
N ARG A 234 -18.13 -2.88 -15.22
CA ARG A 234 -18.70 -2.24 -16.44
C ARG A 234 -19.98 -2.90 -16.97
N ALA A 235 -20.29 -4.12 -16.54
CA ALA A 235 -21.49 -4.87 -16.89
C ALA A 235 -22.25 -5.26 -15.61
N ASN A 236 -23.49 -5.72 -15.72
CA ASN A 236 -24.24 -6.34 -14.62
C ASN A 236 -24.44 -5.45 -13.38
N HIS A 237 -25.21 -4.37 -13.53
CA HIS A 237 -26.11 -3.94 -12.44
C HIS A 237 -27.60 -4.10 -12.84
N VAL A 238 -27.84 -4.71 -14.02
CA VAL A 238 -29.16 -5.02 -14.55
C VAL A 238 -29.39 -6.53 -14.49
N GLU A 239 -28.46 -7.35 -14.97
CA GLU A 239 -28.51 -8.82 -14.82
C GLU A 239 -28.56 -9.26 -13.35
N ASP A 240 -27.68 -8.77 -12.49
CA ASP A 240 -27.67 -9.12 -11.06
C ASP A 240 -28.99 -8.71 -10.35
N VAL A 241 -29.61 -7.61 -10.79
CA VAL A 241 -30.93 -7.18 -10.31
C VAL A 241 -32.02 -8.11 -10.86
N ILE A 242 -31.99 -8.45 -12.15
CA ILE A 242 -32.93 -9.39 -12.77
C ILE A 242 -32.83 -10.79 -12.13
N GLU A 243 -31.64 -11.31 -11.88
CA GLU A 243 -31.45 -12.59 -11.16
C GLU A 243 -32.00 -12.50 -9.73
N SER A 244 -31.77 -11.38 -9.01
CA SER A 244 -32.35 -11.18 -7.68
C SER A 244 -33.88 -11.07 -7.70
N VAL A 245 -34.45 -10.40 -8.71
CA VAL A 245 -35.91 -10.25 -8.86
C VAL A 245 -36.54 -11.58 -9.26
N VAL A 246 -35.98 -12.30 -10.24
CA VAL A 246 -36.47 -13.62 -10.66
C VAL A 246 -36.36 -14.64 -9.52
N ALA A 247 -35.25 -14.64 -8.76
CA ALA A 247 -35.12 -15.49 -7.58
C ALA A 247 -36.15 -15.14 -6.49
N ASN A 248 -36.45 -13.84 -6.30
CA ASN A 248 -37.50 -13.40 -5.38
C ASN A 248 -38.91 -13.77 -5.88
N THR A 249 -39.22 -13.62 -7.16
CA THR A 249 -40.51 -14.01 -7.75
C THR A 249 -40.77 -15.51 -7.56
N ILE A 250 -39.78 -16.35 -7.89
CA ILE A 250 -39.84 -17.81 -7.67
C ILE A 250 -39.99 -18.13 -6.17
N SER A 251 -39.34 -17.35 -5.30
CA SER A 251 -39.47 -17.51 -3.84
C SER A 251 -40.85 -17.07 -3.32
N THR A 252 -41.50 -16.09 -3.92
CA THR A 252 -42.87 -15.68 -3.55
C THR A 252 -43.93 -16.65 -4.06
N GLU A 253 -43.75 -17.24 -5.25
CA GLU A 253 -44.69 -18.22 -5.81
C GLU A 253 -44.69 -19.55 -5.04
N ILE A 254 -43.56 -19.92 -4.40
CA ILE A 254 -43.45 -21.15 -3.60
C ILE A 254 -43.98 -20.98 -2.16
N ASN A 255 -43.93 -19.78 -1.59
CA ASN A 255 -44.35 -19.53 -0.19
C ASN A 255 -45.80 -19.05 -0.05
N ALA A 256 -46.55 -18.87 -1.14
CA ALA A 256 -47.92 -18.33 -1.11
C ALA A 256 -49.01 -19.33 -0.63
N GLU A 257 -48.69 -20.61 -0.43
CA GLU A 257 -49.63 -21.63 0.08
C GLU A 257 -49.46 -21.96 1.58
N ALA A 258 -48.61 -21.23 2.31
CA ALA A 258 -48.36 -21.46 3.74
C ALA A 258 -48.76 -20.27 4.63
N ASP A 259 -49.36 -20.60 5.78
CA ASP A 259 -49.51 -19.78 6.98
C ASP A 259 -50.21 -18.41 6.85
N ALA A 260 -51.53 -18.46 6.64
CA ALA A 260 -52.43 -17.47 7.23
C ALA A 260 -52.75 -17.87 8.68
N VAL A 261 -52.60 -16.96 9.66
CA VAL A 261 -53.49 -16.75 10.84
C VAL A 261 -52.88 -15.76 11.87
N GLN A 262 -53.72 -14.82 12.32
CA GLN A 262 -53.66 -13.97 13.53
C GLN A 262 -52.45 -13.05 13.81
N GLU A 263 -52.75 -11.74 13.71
CA GLU A 263 -52.26 -10.74 14.66
C GLU A 263 -52.84 -10.99 16.06
N ASP A 264 -52.19 -10.49 17.11
CA ASP A 264 -52.90 -9.96 18.27
C ASP A 264 -52.11 -8.82 18.92
N ASN A 265 -52.82 -7.86 19.54
CA ASN A 265 -52.23 -6.62 20.08
C ASN A 265 -52.01 -6.69 21.59
N LEU A 266 -50.98 -6.01 22.10
CA LEU A 266 -51.07 -5.41 23.45
C LEU A 266 -50.20 -4.16 23.61
N PHE A 267 -50.83 -3.08 24.09
CA PHE A 267 -50.21 -1.80 24.46
C PHE A 267 -49.85 -1.77 25.96
N SER A 268 -49.22 -0.66 26.39
CA SER A 268 -48.94 -0.25 27.79
C SER A 268 -47.81 -1.02 28.52
N ASP A 269 -47.13 -0.45 29.53
CA ASP A 269 -47.42 0.81 30.23
C ASP A 269 -46.15 1.62 30.64
N SER A 270 -46.38 2.81 31.20
CA SER A 270 -45.43 3.78 31.78
C SER A 270 -45.10 3.39 33.27
N SER A 271 -44.40 4.13 34.14
CA SER A 271 -43.86 5.50 34.16
C SER A 271 -42.72 5.66 35.22
N ASP A 272 -42.12 6.86 35.31
CA ASP A 272 -41.62 7.53 36.54
C ASP A 272 -40.36 6.95 37.31
N ILE A 273 -39.57 7.71 38.09
CA ILE A 273 -39.61 9.14 38.48
C ILE A 273 -38.20 9.75 38.80
N GLU A 274 -38.08 11.07 38.57
CA GLU A 274 -37.20 12.11 39.17
C GLU A 274 -35.64 12.12 39.12
N VAL A 275 -35.17 13.35 39.38
CA VAL A 275 -33.84 13.98 39.15
C VAL A 275 -33.35 14.56 40.49
N ASP A 276 -32.04 14.62 40.74
CA ASP A 276 -31.45 15.79 41.43
C ASP A 276 -29.92 15.93 41.22
N GLY A 277 -29.39 17.15 41.42
CA GLY A 277 -27.98 17.40 41.73
C GLY A 277 -27.09 18.02 40.64
N GLU A 278 -27.10 19.35 40.51
CA GLU A 278 -26.01 20.11 39.85
C GLU A 278 -24.74 20.17 40.72
N VAL A 279 -23.56 20.18 40.09
CA VAL A 279 -22.35 20.84 40.63
C VAL A 279 -21.55 21.44 39.48
N ASP A 280 -21.50 22.77 39.41
CA ASP A 280 -20.58 23.53 38.54
C ASP A 280 -19.15 23.52 39.11
N VAL A 281 -18.14 23.52 38.22
CA VAL A 281 -16.73 23.77 38.56
C VAL A 281 -16.05 24.51 37.40
N SER A 282 -15.99 25.83 37.51
CA SER A 282 -15.23 26.72 36.64
C SER A 282 -13.70 26.52 36.77
N PHE A 283 -12.93 26.95 35.76
CA PHE A 283 -11.46 26.94 35.85
C PHE A 283 -10.77 28.03 35.03
N ASN A 284 -10.60 29.18 35.68
CA ASN A 284 -9.56 30.19 35.43
C ASN A 284 -8.46 29.99 36.51
N GLU A 285 -7.26 30.57 36.53
CA GLU A 285 -6.56 31.59 35.73
C GLU A 285 -5.04 31.47 36.06
N ASP A 286 -4.09 32.06 35.31
CA ASP A 286 -3.69 31.66 33.96
C ASP A 286 -2.15 31.89 33.82
N ALA A 287 -1.55 31.80 32.61
CA ALA A 287 -0.14 32.14 32.38
C ALA A 287 0.21 32.53 30.93
N ASP A 288 0.84 33.70 30.75
CA ASP A 288 1.22 34.28 29.46
C ASP A 288 2.30 33.51 28.67
N ILE A 289 2.32 33.71 27.34
CA ILE A 289 3.51 34.04 26.53
C ILE A 289 3.07 34.47 25.12
N GLU A 290 3.63 35.58 24.64
CA GLU A 290 3.19 36.29 23.42
C GLU A 290 3.60 35.62 22.10
N ARG A 291 2.90 35.99 21.02
CA ARG A 291 3.43 36.02 19.64
C ARG A 291 2.76 37.16 18.85
N PRO A 292 3.45 37.77 17.86
CA PRO A 292 3.05 39.06 17.30
C PRO A 292 1.95 38.98 16.24
N ALA A 293 1.39 40.15 15.92
CA ALA A 293 0.19 40.34 15.11
C ALA A 293 0.37 40.13 13.59
N GLN A 294 -0.77 40.00 12.92
CA GLN A 294 -0.96 40.38 11.51
C GLN A 294 -2.14 41.38 11.45
N GLU A 295 -2.15 42.25 10.45
CA GLU A 295 -3.07 43.39 10.36
C GLU A 295 -4.43 43.01 9.74
N GLU A 296 -5.49 43.70 10.17
CA GLU A 296 -6.86 43.47 9.70
C GLU A 296 -7.20 44.27 8.43
N ILE A 297 -7.97 43.66 7.52
CA ILE A 297 -8.55 44.35 6.35
C ILE A 297 -10.03 44.64 6.67
N PRO A 298 -10.49 45.90 6.66
CA PRO A 298 -11.86 46.25 7.04
C PRO A 298 -12.88 45.91 5.96
N THR A 299 -14.02 45.36 6.39
CA THR A 299 -15.21 45.16 5.54
C THR A 299 -15.98 46.46 5.35
N TYR A 300 -16.72 46.58 4.23
CA TYR A 300 -17.69 47.66 4.03
C TYR A 300 -19.02 47.13 3.50
N SER A 301 -20.10 47.81 3.89
CA SER A 301 -21.49 47.42 3.57
C SER A 301 -22.08 48.31 2.48
N ILE A 302 -22.95 47.75 1.64
CA ILE A 302 -23.64 48.47 0.55
C ILE A 302 -25.00 48.99 1.03
N SER A 303 -25.27 50.29 0.87
CA SER A 303 -26.62 50.83 1.02
C SER A 303 -26.87 52.16 0.28
N GLN A 304 -27.85 52.12 -0.64
CA GLN A 304 -28.64 53.26 -1.16
C GLN A 304 -27.95 54.24 -2.13
N VAL A 305 -28.79 55.07 -2.77
CA VAL A 305 -28.63 55.71 -4.08
C VAL A 305 -29.16 57.17 -4.01
N ASP A 306 -29.02 57.94 -5.10
CA ASP A 306 -29.47 59.33 -5.35
C ASP A 306 -28.49 60.43 -4.86
N THR A 307 -28.19 61.51 -5.61
CA THR A 307 -28.53 61.88 -7.01
C THR A 307 -27.47 62.82 -7.65
N VAL A 308 -27.38 62.75 -8.99
CA VAL A 308 -26.78 63.65 -10.01
C VAL A 308 -26.17 65.02 -9.58
N GLU A 309 -24.93 65.34 -10.00
CA GLU A 309 -24.64 66.25 -11.16
C GLU A 309 -23.15 66.51 -11.49
N ASP A 310 -22.95 66.97 -12.73
CA ASP A 310 -21.76 67.55 -13.40
C ASP A 310 -20.53 66.65 -13.73
N ALA A 311 -19.73 67.10 -14.71
CA ALA A 311 -18.92 66.22 -15.55
C ALA A 311 -17.41 66.57 -15.60
N THR A 312 -16.58 65.53 -15.47
CA THR A 312 -15.18 65.53 -15.90
C THR A 312 -14.88 64.27 -16.71
N THR A 313 -14.07 64.41 -17.76
CA THR A 313 -13.62 63.31 -18.62
C THR A 313 -12.91 62.21 -17.82
N LEU A 314 -13.46 61.00 -17.81
CA LEU A 314 -12.76 59.80 -17.36
C LEU A 314 -11.72 59.35 -18.39
N ASP A 315 -10.57 58.88 -17.92
CA ASP A 315 -9.59 58.23 -18.77
C ASP A 315 -10.08 56.82 -19.14
N ILE A 316 -10.07 56.51 -20.43
CA ILE A 316 -10.59 55.24 -20.95
C ILE A 316 -9.53 54.13 -20.84
N SER A 317 -8.25 54.48 -20.66
CA SER A 317 -7.15 53.49 -20.66
C SER A 317 -7.16 52.55 -19.45
N GLU A 318 -7.36 53.08 -18.23
CA GLU A 318 -7.45 52.25 -17.02
C GLU A 318 -8.67 51.33 -17.07
N THR A 319 -9.85 51.87 -17.42
CA THR A 319 -11.09 51.08 -17.55
C THR A 319 -11.02 50.03 -18.64
N THR A 320 -10.32 50.25 -19.77
CA THR A 320 -10.08 49.17 -20.74
C THR A 320 -9.25 48.03 -20.15
N SER A 321 -8.25 48.31 -19.30
CA SER A 321 -7.42 47.26 -18.70
C SER A 321 -8.16 46.45 -17.64
N GLU A 322 -9.01 47.07 -16.82
CA GLU A 322 -9.86 46.36 -15.86
C GLU A 322 -10.92 45.49 -16.57
N ILE A 323 -11.52 46.01 -17.64
CA ILE A 323 -12.48 45.25 -18.48
C ILE A 323 -11.79 44.11 -19.23
N GLU A 324 -10.54 44.25 -19.67
CA GLU A 324 -9.77 43.14 -20.25
C GLU A 324 -9.46 42.06 -19.22
N ILE A 325 -9.08 42.42 -17.98
CA ILE A 325 -8.85 41.47 -16.88
C ILE A 325 -10.14 40.74 -16.48
N GLU A 326 -11.27 41.43 -16.32
CA GLU A 326 -12.57 40.78 -16.05
C GLU A 326 -12.98 39.84 -17.19
N ASN A 327 -12.70 40.19 -18.45
CA ASN A 327 -12.97 39.29 -19.58
C ASN A 327 -12.03 38.07 -19.61
N GLU A 328 -10.74 38.21 -19.29
CA GLU A 328 -9.83 37.07 -19.17
C GLU A 328 -10.23 36.14 -18.02
N GLU A 329 -10.64 36.68 -16.86
CA GLU A 329 -11.14 35.86 -15.74
C GLU A 329 -12.47 35.18 -16.08
N VAL A 330 -13.39 35.86 -16.77
CA VAL A 330 -14.66 35.28 -17.25
C VAL A 330 -14.46 34.22 -18.34
N GLU A 331 -13.52 34.40 -19.27
CA GLU A 331 -13.16 33.36 -20.25
C GLU A 331 -12.41 32.20 -19.58
N PHE A 332 -11.56 32.44 -18.58
CA PHE A 332 -10.92 31.39 -17.78
C PHE A 332 -11.95 30.57 -17.01
N LEU A 333 -12.90 31.21 -16.32
CA LEU A 333 -14.02 30.54 -15.63
C LEU A 333 -14.97 29.82 -16.61
N ARG A 334 -15.11 30.32 -17.85
CA ARG A 334 -15.84 29.63 -18.92
C ARG A 334 -15.08 28.41 -19.42
N PHE A 335 -13.76 28.51 -19.59
CA PHE A 335 -12.89 27.40 -19.94
C PHE A 335 -12.86 26.34 -18.84
N GLU A 336 -12.74 26.72 -17.57
CA GLU A 336 -12.81 25.80 -16.42
C GLU A 336 -14.17 25.11 -16.36
N ARG A 337 -15.28 25.83 -16.63
CA ARG A 337 -16.61 25.23 -16.73
C ARG A 337 -16.72 24.26 -17.89
N GLN A 338 -16.23 24.61 -19.09
CA GLN A 338 -16.22 23.72 -20.25
C GLN A 338 -15.33 22.49 -20.02
N ALA A 339 -14.14 22.65 -19.44
CA ALA A 339 -13.26 21.56 -19.05
C ALA A 339 -13.90 20.67 -17.97
N SER A 340 -14.64 21.25 -17.02
CA SER A 340 -15.42 20.51 -16.01
C SER A 340 -16.61 19.75 -16.62
N GLU A 341 -17.28 20.31 -17.62
CA GLU A 341 -18.36 19.65 -18.34
C GLU A 341 -17.84 18.55 -19.29
N TYR A 342 -16.68 18.77 -19.92
CA TYR A 342 -15.97 17.76 -20.70
C TYR A 342 -15.38 16.65 -19.81
N MET A 343 -14.91 16.96 -18.60
CA MET A 343 -14.59 15.96 -17.59
C MET A 343 -15.83 15.11 -17.23
N ARG A 344 -17.01 15.72 -17.09
CA ARG A 344 -18.28 15.00 -16.87
C ARG A 344 -18.70 14.12 -18.07
N THR A 345 -18.17 14.33 -19.29
CA THR A 345 -18.39 13.40 -20.42
C THR A 345 -17.28 12.35 -20.56
N ILE A 346 -16.04 12.63 -20.14
CA ILE A 346 -14.96 11.63 -19.98
C ILE A 346 -15.29 10.58 -18.89
N PHE A 347 -16.13 10.95 -17.91
CA PHE A 347 -16.79 10.03 -16.98
C PHE A 347 -18.27 9.84 -17.37
N PRO A 348 -18.59 9.14 -18.48
CA PRO A 348 -19.93 9.12 -19.04
C PRO A 348 -20.94 8.50 -18.08
N ARG A 349 -21.89 9.31 -17.60
CA ARG A 349 -23.07 8.86 -16.87
C ARG A 349 -23.92 7.96 -17.76
N ARG A 350 -24.40 6.81 -17.27
CA ARG A 350 -25.64 6.24 -17.83
C ARG A 350 -26.84 6.99 -17.27
N ASN A 351 -27.90 7.10 -18.08
CA ASN A 351 -29.17 7.66 -17.63
C ASN A 351 -29.74 6.81 -16.48
N GLY A 352 -29.83 7.39 -15.28
CA GLY A 352 -30.36 6.73 -14.08
C GLY A 352 -29.33 6.32 -13.02
N GLU A 353 -28.02 6.39 -13.30
CA GLU A 353 -26.98 6.14 -12.29
C GLU A 353 -26.79 7.38 -11.38
N THR A 354 -26.83 7.20 -10.05
CA THR A 354 -26.48 8.25 -9.08
C THR A 354 -24.95 8.45 -9.02
N GLU A 355 -24.46 9.50 -8.34
CA GLU A 355 -23.01 9.77 -8.21
C GLU A 355 -22.20 8.68 -7.49
N GLU A 356 -22.84 7.62 -6.99
CA GLU A 356 -22.30 6.76 -5.94
C GLU A 356 -21.72 5.42 -6.43
N ALA A 357 -21.82 5.11 -7.73
CA ALA A 357 -21.78 3.73 -8.22
C ALA A 357 -20.67 3.33 -9.22
N TYR A 358 -19.70 4.19 -9.56
CA TYR A 358 -18.61 3.82 -10.49
C TYR A 358 -17.19 3.93 -9.91
N LEU A 359 -16.51 2.79 -9.80
CA LEU A 359 -15.09 2.66 -9.46
C LEU A 359 -14.28 2.41 -10.74
N LYS A 360 -13.67 3.46 -11.30
CA LYS A 360 -12.84 3.35 -12.53
C LYS A 360 -11.51 2.67 -12.21
N ARG A 361 -11.21 1.53 -12.86
CA ARG A 361 -9.86 0.95 -12.80
C ARG A 361 -8.95 1.60 -13.83
N LEU A 362 -7.83 2.16 -13.37
CA LEU A 362 -6.66 2.46 -14.20
C LEU A 362 -5.59 1.36 -14.04
N SER A 363 -4.73 1.21 -15.04
CA SER A 363 -3.61 0.25 -14.97
C SER A 363 -2.33 0.91 -14.46
N CYS A 364 -1.62 0.26 -13.55
CA CYS A 364 -0.28 0.66 -13.13
C CYS A 364 0.68 0.74 -14.34
N ILE A 365 1.15 1.95 -14.65
CA ILE A 365 2.03 2.28 -15.79
C ILE A 365 3.36 1.53 -15.64
N SER A 366 3.96 1.60 -14.45
CA SER A 366 5.21 0.90 -14.10
C SER A 366 5.13 -0.61 -14.32
N HIS A 367 4.00 -1.25 -13.95
CA HIS A 367 3.74 -2.66 -14.29
C HIS A 367 3.53 -2.86 -15.80
N ARG A 368 2.80 -1.98 -16.49
CA ARG A 368 2.54 -2.08 -17.93
C ARG A 368 3.86 -1.94 -18.75
N LEU A 369 4.82 -1.12 -18.31
CA LEU A 369 6.19 -1.04 -18.83
C LEU A 369 7.01 -2.31 -18.53
N GLN A 370 6.92 -2.86 -17.30
CA GLN A 370 7.54 -4.14 -16.93
C GLN A 370 7.05 -5.31 -17.79
N LEU A 371 5.87 -5.23 -18.41
CA LEU A 371 5.38 -6.22 -19.38
C LEU A 371 5.96 -6.06 -20.79
N VAL A 372 6.28 -4.83 -21.26
CA VAL A 372 7.07 -4.62 -22.50
C VAL A 372 8.44 -5.28 -22.34
N MET A 373 9.07 -5.02 -21.21
CA MET A 373 10.40 -5.54 -20.88
C MET A 373 10.45 -7.07 -20.68
N ALA A 374 9.31 -7.74 -20.48
CA ALA A 374 9.24 -9.20 -20.48
C ALA A 374 9.59 -9.83 -21.86
N ILE A 375 9.72 -9.03 -22.93
CA ILE A 375 10.26 -9.51 -24.21
C ILE A 375 11.68 -10.10 -24.06
N PHE A 376 12.52 -9.56 -23.16
CA PHE A 376 13.84 -10.13 -22.89
C PHE A 376 13.77 -11.51 -22.22
N ASP A 377 12.74 -11.76 -21.41
CA ASP A 377 12.48 -13.09 -20.86
C ASP A 377 11.88 -14.05 -21.91
N LYS A 378 11.17 -13.57 -22.94
CA LYS A 378 10.80 -14.42 -24.11
C LYS A 378 12.06 -14.92 -24.84
N PHE A 379 13.06 -14.07 -25.04
CA PHE A 379 14.35 -14.46 -25.63
C PHE A 379 15.21 -15.34 -24.70
N ARG A 380 14.96 -15.32 -23.38
CA ARG A 380 15.63 -16.15 -22.36
C ARG A 380 15.17 -17.61 -22.37
N ILE A 381 13.95 -17.91 -22.83
CA ILE A 381 13.39 -19.27 -22.85
C ILE A 381 13.71 -19.97 -24.17
N SER A 382 14.93 -20.49 -24.31
CA SER A 382 15.30 -21.34 -25.46
C SER A 382 16.38 -22.41 -25.21
N ASN A 383 16.48 -22.93 -23.98
CA ASN A 383 17.20 -24.19 -23.72
C ASN A 383 16.35 -25.46 -23.93
N THR A 384 15.04 -25.33 -24.13
CA THR A 384 14.14 -26.46 -24.45
C THR A 384 13.07 -26.05 -25.47
N ARG A 385 13.27 -26.43 -26.75
CA ARG A 385 12.31 -26.38 -27.87
C ARG A 385 11.67 -25.01 -28.14
N LEU A 386 12.32 -24.21 -28.99
CA LEU A 386 11.73 -23.01 -29.62
C LEU A 386 10.47 -23.36 -30.46
N PRO A 387 9.42 -22.51 -30.47
CA PRO A 387 8.39 -22.52 -31.50
C PRO A 387 8.98 -22.23 -32.88
N ARG A 388 8.46 -22.87 -33.94
CA ARG A 388 8.93 -22.64 -35.32
C ARG A 388 8.40 -21.32 -35.87
N ILE A 389 9.20 -20.25 -35.82
CA ILE A 389 8.97 -19.01 -36.57
C ILE A 389 10.29 -18.60 -37.24
N GLY A 390 10.35 -18.69 -38.56
CA GLY A 390 11.55 -18.34 -39.35
C GLY A 390 12.70 -19.36 -39.27
N GLN A 391 13.62 -19.28 -40.22
CA GLN A 391 14.79 -20.16 -40.29
C GLN A 391 15.97 -19.57 -39.50
N THR A 392 16.17 -20.00 -38.25
CA THR A 392 17.50 -20.26 -37.64
C THR A 392 17.37 -20.74 -36.20
N ASN A 393 18.07 -21.83 -35.82
CA ASN A 393 18.13 -22.32 -34.44
C ASN A 393 19.16 -21.55 -33.58
N ARG A 394 19.39 -20.25 -33.83
CA ARG A 394 20.40 -19.45 -33.12
C ARG A 394 19.75 -18.39 -32.25
N LEU A 395 20.21 -18.28 -31.00
CA LEU A 395 19.89 -17.16 -30.12
C LEU A 395 20.32 -15.83 -30.78
N PRO A 396 19.52 -14.75 -30.67
CA PRO A 396 19.95 -13.41 -31.06
C PRO A 396 21.25 -13.00 -30.33
N ALA A 397 22.09 -12.22 -31.00
CA ALA A 397 23.39 -11.79 -30.46
C ALA A 397 23.25 -11.13 -29.08
N PHE A 398 22.33 -10.16 -28.94
CA PHE A 398 22.07 -9.47 -27.68
C PHE A 398 21.70 -10.43 -26.52
N ALA A 399 20.96 -11.50 -26.78
CA ALA A 399 20.57 -12.48 -25.76
C ALA A 399 21.77 -13.32 -25.29
N THR A 400 22.71 -13.61 -26.19
CA THR A 400 23.99 -14.26 -25.86
C THR A 400 24.87 -13.35 -25.00
N VAL A 401 24.95 -12.06 -25.34
CA VAL A 401 25.70 -11.05 -24.55
C VAL A 401 25.14 -10.89 -23.14
N ILE A 402 23.81 -10.74 -22.99
CA ILE A 402 23.15 -10.68 -21.67
C ILE A 402 23.42 -11.95 -20.85
N SER A 403 23.39 -13.13 -21.49
CA SER A 403 23.72 -14.40 -20.84
C SER A 403 25.15 -14.44 -20.32
N ASN A 404 26.12 -14.01 -21.14
CA ASN A 404 27.53 -14.00 -20.75
C ASN A 404 27.85 -12.94 -19.67
N ALA A 405 27.27 -11.74 -19.78
CA ALA A 405 27.38 -10.69 -18.77
C ALA A 405 26.90 -11.16 -17.38
N ARG A 406 25.75 -11.86 -17.31
CA ARG A 406 25.23 -12.43 -16.07
C ARG A 406 26.10 -13.55 -15.50
N LYS A 407 26.68 -14.41 -16.36
CA LYS A 407 27.65 -15.44 -15.92
C LYS A 407 28.88 -14.78 -15.27
N LEU A 408 29.43 -13.73 -15.90
CA LEU A 408 30.58 -13.00 -15.39
C LEU A 408 30.28 -12.35 -14.03
N VAL A 409 29.18 -11.62 -13.91
CA VAL A 409 28.72 -11.03 -12.63
C VAL A 409 28.52 -12.09 -11.55
N SER A 410 27.99 -13.27 -11.90
CA SER A 410 27.81 -14.39 -10.97
C SER A 410 29.16 -14.98 -10.51
N ARG A 411 30.11 -15.16 -11.45
CA ARG A 411 31.48 -15.65 -11.19
C ARG A 411 32.25 -14.72 -10.24
N PHE A 412 32.12 -13.41 -10.41
CA PHE A 412 32.65 -12.41 -9.47
C PHE A 412 31.95 -12.48 -8.11
N ASN A 413 30.60 -12.47 -8.08
CA ASN A 413 29.82 -12.43 -6.83
C ASN A 413 29.98 -13.67 -5.95
N THR A 414 30.32 -14.81 -6.53
CA THR A 414 30.55 -16.09 -5.82
C THR A 414 32.02 -16.33 -5.46
N SER A 415 32.96 -15.58 -6.05
CA SER A 415 34.40 -15.71 -5.77
C SER A 415 34.84 -14.90 -4.56
N SER A 416 35.42 -15.59 -3.58
CA SER A 416 36.07 -15.02 -2.40
C SER A 416 37.37 -14.26 -2.70
N VAL A 417 37.89 -14.33 -3.94
CA VAL A 417 39.12 -13.64 -4.37
C VAL A 417 38.79 -12.46 -5.29
N ALA A 418 37.96 -12.68 -6.32
CA ALA A 418 37.64 -11.65 -7.31
C ALA A 418 36.76 -10.52 -6.74
N THR A 419 35.86 -10.82 -5.78
CA THR A 419 35.07 -9.77 -5.11
C THR A 419 35.94 -8.80 -4.30
N PRO A 420 36.80 -9.25 -3.35
CA PRO A 420 37.70 -8.35 -2.64
C PRO A 420 38.64 -7.57 -3.57
N ARG A 421 39.25 -8.24 -4.55
CA ARG A 421 40.19 -7.60 -5.48
C ARG A 421 39.52 -6.50 -6.33
N LEU A 422 38.28 -6.71 -6.77
CA LEU A 422 37.51 -5.67 -7.46
C LEU A 422 37.19 -4.47 -6.54
N ILE A 423 36.94 -4.72 -5.25
CA ILE A 423 36.68 -3.66 -4.26
C ILE A 423 37.95 -2.84 -4.01
N GLU A 424 39.14 -3.46 -3.94
CA GLU A 424 40.42 -2.76 -3.86
C GLU A 424 40.64 -1.81 -5.05
N LEU A 425 40.35 -2.28 -6.27
CA LEU A 425 40.61 -1.53 -7.51
C LEU A 425 39.56 -0.45 -7.84
N SER A 426 38.36 -0.52 -7.26
CA SER A 426 37.23 0.34 -7.66
C SER A 426 36.42 0.97 -6.52
N GLY A 427 36.68 0.60 -5.26
CA GLY A 427 35.86 0.97 -4.11
C GLY A 427 34.43 0.40 -4.13
N ARG A 428 34.07 -0.40 -5.15
CA ARG A 428 32.71 -0.89 -5.42
C ARG A 428 32.70 -2.40 -5.63
N LYS A 429 31.51 -3.00 -5.45
CA LYS A 429 31.23 -4.39 -5.82
C LYS A 429 30.18 -4.41 -6.93
N LEU A 430 30.29 -5.36 -7.86
CA LEU A 430 29.24 -5.67 -8.83
C LEU A 430 27.92 -6.01 -8.11
N LEU A 431 26.82 -5.44 -8.59
CA LEU A 431 25.49 -5.76 -8.09
C LEU A 431 25.15 -7.25 -8.31
N SER A 432 24.50 -7.86 -7.33
CA SER A 432 24.06 -9.26 -7.42
C SER A 432 22.76 -9.39 -8.24
N ASP A 433 22.63 -10.48 -9.01
CA ASP A 433 21.45 -10.79 -9.83
C ASP A 433 20.21 -11.07 -8.97
N VAL A 434 19.39 -10.05 -8.74
CA VAL A 434 18.09 -10.17 -8.06
C VAL A 434 16.98 -10.29 -9.12
N SER A 435 16.68 -11.52 -9.52
CA SER A 435 15.74 -11.87 -10.60
C SER A 435 14.24 -11.59 -10.31
N THR A 436 13.89 -10.56 -9.55
CA THR A 436 12.51 -10.20 -9.18
C THR A 436 11.86 -9.15 -10.09
N ARG A 437 12.63 -8.28 -10.75
CA ARG A 437 12.15 -7.22 -11.66
C ARG A 437 13.15 -7.01 -12.80
N TRP A 438 12.68 -6.51 -13.95
CA TRP A 438 13.56 -6.35 -15.13
C TRP A 438 14.68 -5.32 -14.86
N SER A 439 14.35 -4.24 -14.13
CA SER A 439 15.27 -3.14 -13.81
C SER A 439 16.49 -3.60 -13.02
N SER A 440 16.36 -4.64 -12.18
CA SER A 440 17.49 -5.29 -11.52
C SER A 440 18.51 -5.85 -12.52
N ASN A 441 18.07 -6.42 -13.64
CA ASN A 441 18.99 -6.88 -14.69
C ASN A 441 19.67 -5.70 -15.38
N PHE A 442 18.95 -4.60 -15.62
CA PHE A 442 19.53 -3.37 -16.19
C PHE A 442 20.63 -2.80 -15.29
N PHE A 443 20.35 -2.55 -14.01
CA PHE A 443 21.35 -1.99 -13.08
C PHE A 443 22.56 -2.92 -12.90
N VAL A 444 22.37 -4.24 -12.95
CA VAL A 444 23.48 -5.21 -12.96
C VAL A 444 24.37 -5.07 -14.20
N MET A 445 23.78 -4.89 -15.39
CA MET A 445 24.54 -4.70 -16.64
C MET A 445 25.22 -3.32 -16.70
N ASP A 446 24.52 -2.27 -16.26
CA ASP A 446 25.03 -0.89 -16.21
C ASP A 446 26.24 -0.80 -15.26
N CYS A 447 26.12 -1.36 -14.05
CA CYS A 447 27.22 -1.47 -13.07
C CYS A 447 28.40 -2.32 -13.60
N LEU A 448 28.13 -3.40 -14.35
CA LEU A 448 29.19 -4.18 -15.02
C LEU A 448 29.94 -3.34 -16.07
N TYR A 449 29.24 -2.50 -16.82
CA TYR A 449 29.85 -1.64 -17.85
C TYR A 449 30.62 -0.44 -17.28
N GLU A 450 30.12 0.15 -16.18
CA GLU A 450 30.86 1.14 -15.39
C GLU A 450 32.19 0.56 -14.89
N LEU A 451 32.13 -0.61 -14.24
CA LEU A 451 33.30 -1.26 -13.64
C LEU A 451 34.14 -2.08 -14.62
N ARG A 452 33.89 -1.99 -15.94
CA ARG A 452 34.52 -2.85 -16.95
C ARG A 452 36.05 -2.87 -16.87
N GLN A 453 36.72 -1.74 -16.64
CA GLN A 453 38.18 -1.67 -16.62
C GLN A 453 38.80 -2.41 -15.41
N PRO A 454 38.38 -2.16 -14.16
CA PRO A 454 38.71 -3.04 -13.02
C PRO A 454 38.29 -4.50 -13.22
N VAL A 455 37.16 -4.78 -13.87
CA VAL A 455 36.70 -6.16 -14.15
C VAL A 455 37.65 -6.87 -15.13
N SER A 456 38.07 -6.23 -16.22
CA SER A 456 39.04 -6.79 -17.17
C SER A 456 40.39 -7.07 -16.49
N GLN A 457 40.88 -6.14 -15.67
CA GLN A 457 42.12 -6.35 -14.90
C GLN A 457 42.01 -7.57 -13.96
N VAL A 458 40.91 -7.72 -13.22
CA VAL A 458 40.72 -8.89 -12.33
C VAL A 458 40.53 -10.18 -13.13
N CYS A 459 39.98 -10.13 -14.34
CA CYS A 459 39.94 -11.30 -15.23
C CYS A 459 41.34 -11.68 -15.72
N GLU A 460 42.18 -10.72 -16.10
CA GLU A 460 43.57 -10.95 -16.50
C GLU A 460 44.40 -11.51 -15.34
N GLU A 461 44.35 -10.87 -14.16
CA GLU A 461 45.04 -11.31 -12.93
C GLU A 461 44.67 -12.74 -12.49
N LEU A 462 43.47 -13.22 -12.83
CA LEU A 462 42.96 -14.54 -12.45
C LEU A 462 42.90 -15.57 -13.59
N GLY A 463 43.29 -15.19 -14.83
CA GLY A 463 43.18 -16.06 -16.01
C GLY A 463 41.74 -16.46 -16.34
N TRP A 464 40.81 -15.51 -16.31
CA TRP A 464 39.38 -15.73 -16.55
C TRP A 464 38.92 -15.20 -17.91
N ASP A 465 38.10 -16.00 -18.61
CA ASP A 465 37.41 -15.55 -19.82
C ASP A 465 36.46 -14.38 -19.51
N GLU A 466 36.59 -13.31 -20.30
CA GLU A 466 35.80 -12.08 -20.21
C GLU A 466 34.78 -11.97 -21.37
N LEU A 467 34.07 -10.85 -21.43
CA LEU A 467 33.31 -10.43 -22.62
C LEU A 467 34.28 -9.96 -23.71
N SER A 468 34.01 -10.30 -24.98
CA SER A 468 34.78 -9.78 -26.10
C SER A 468 34.53 -8.28 -26.32
N ASN A 469 35.41 -7.59 -27.04
CA ASN A 469 35.19 -6.19 -27.44
C ASN A 469 33.84 -5.99 -28.17
N SER A 470 33.43 -6.95 -29.00
CA SER A 470 32.10 -6.99 -29.64
C SER A 470 30.96 -7.15 -28.64
N ASP A 471 31.13 -8.00 -27.61
CA ASP A 471 30.13 -8.17 -26.55
C ASP A 471 30.01 -6.90 -25.70
N TRP A 472 31.12 -6.21 -25.39
CA TRP A 472 31.11 -4.93 -24.66
C TRP A 472 30.40 -3.81 -25.44
N ILE A 473 30.61 -3.72 -26.76
CA ILE A 473 29.93 -2.76 -27.64
C ILE A 473 28.42 -3.07 -27.72
N MET A 474 28.05 -4.34 -27.89
CA MET A 474 26.65 -4.77 -27.86
C MET A 474 26.02 -4.52 -26.48
N LEU A 475 26.73 -4.79 -25.38
CA LEU A 475 26.25 -4.56 -24.02
C LEU A 475 25.95 -3.08 -23.77
N LYS A 476 26.84 -2.17 -24.21
CA LYS A 476 26.58 -0.72 -24.16
C LYS A 476 25.35 -0.33 -24.97
N SER A 477 25.19 -0.92 -26.16
CA SER A 477 24.03 -0.67 -27.03
C SER A 477 22.72 -1.13 -26.37
N ILE A 478 22.74 -2.25 -25.65
CA ILE A 478 21.60 -2.75 -24.85
C ILE A 478 21.34 -1.83 -23.65
N ILE A 479 22.38 -1.41 -22.93
CA ILE A 479 22.27 -0.46 -21.82
C ILE A 479 21.60 0.84 -22.29
N ASP A 480 22.04 1.40 -23.40
CA ASP A 480 21.46 2.64 -23.96
C ASP A 480 20.02 2.44 -24.44
N LEU A 481 19.67 1.27 -24.98
CA LEU A 481 18.28 0.91 -25.30
C LEU A 481 17.40 0.88 -24.05
N LEU A 482 17.90 0.38 -22.91
CA LEU A 482 17.11 0.15 -21.70
C LEU A 482 17.14 1.31 -20.68
N ARG A 483 18.10 2.22 -20.78
CA ARG A 483 18.29 3.32 -19.82
C ARG A 483 17.08 4.26 -19.69
N PRO A 484 16.41 4.70 -20.78
CA PRO A 484 15.20 5.53 -20.64
C PRO A 484 14.04 4.76 -19.99
N PHE A 485 13.85 3.47 -20.33
CA PHE A 485 12.85 2.63 -19.65
C PHE A 485 13.08 2.57 -18.14
N ALA A 486 14.34 2.53 -17.68
CA ALA A 486 14.66 2.47 -16.26
C ALA A 486 14.35 3.80 -15.56
N ALA A 487 14.73 4.92 -16.20
CA ALA A 487 14.44 6.26 -15.72
C ALA A 487 12.93 6.51 -15.60
N TYR A 488 12.14 6.29 -16.66
CA TYR A 488 10.70 6.53 -16.60
C TYR A 488 9.97 5.51 -15.72
N THR A 489 10.41 4.25 -15.65
CA THR A 489 9.84 3.29 -14.69
C THR A 489 10.05 3.77 -13.26
N GLN A 490 11.20 4.39 -12.95
CA GLN A 490 11.44 5.00 -11.63
C GLN A 490 10.58 6.25 -11.43
N LEU A 491 10.49 7.14 -12.43
CA LEU A 491 9.66 8.35 -12.40
C LEU A 491 8.19 8.04 -12.11
N VAL A 492 7.57 7.15 -12.88
CA VAL A 492 6.14 6.77 -12.75
C VAL A 492 5.87 5.75 -11.63
N SER A 493 6.88 5.41 -10.82
CA SER A 493 6.74 4.62 -9.58
C SER A 493 6.91 5.44 -8.31
N ALA A 494 7.11 6.76 -8.42
CA ALA A 494 7.24 7.63 -7.26
C ALA A 494 5.91 7.89 -6.55
N ASP A 495 5.98 8.28 -5.29
CA ASP A 495 4.83 8.38 -4.38
C ASP A 495 4.93 9.62 -3.45
N LYS A 496 5.51 10.71 -3.99
CA LYS A 496 5.77 12.00 -3.31
C LYS A 496 5.44 13.24 -4.16
N TYR A 497 5.15 13.07 -5.44
CA TYR A 497 4.85 14.12 -6.41
C TYR A 497 3.89 13.55 -7.46
N VAL A 498 3.31 14.39 -8.33
CA VAL A 498 2.40 13.94 -9.38
C VAL A 498 3.17 13.12 -10.42
N THR A 499 2.77 11.87 -10.62
CA THR A 499 3.39 10.96 -11.62
C THR A 499 2.46 10.61 -12.78
N PHE A 500 1.23 11.13 -12.77
CA PHE A 500 0.17 10.75 -13.71
C PHE A 500 0.18 11.62 -14.97
N SER A 501 0.53 12.89 -14.83
CA SER A 501 0.80 13.83 -15.93
C SER A 501 1.96 13.36 -16.82
N SER A 502 3.06 12.93 -16.21
CA SER A 502 4.26 12.45 -16.91
C SER A 502 4.03 11.16 -17.72
N ALA A 503 2.84 10.55 -17.66
CA ALA A 503 2.50 9.31 -18.35
C ALA A 503 2.67 9.41 -19.88
N VAL A 504 2.01 10.37 -20.53
CA VAL A 504 2.04 10.49 -21.99
C VAL A 504 3.43 10.89 -22.50
N PRO A 505 4.11 11.92 -21.93
CA PRO A 505 5.46 12.30 -22.36
C PRO A 505 6.46 11.14 -22.28
N CYS A 506 6.43 10.36 -21.19
CA CYS A 506 7.31 9.19 -21.04
C CYS A 506 7.06 8.12 -22.12
N ILE A 507 5.79 7.87 -22.49
CA ILE A 507 5.45 6.86 -23.49
C ILE A 507 5.84 7.31 -24.90
N GLU A 508 5.56 8.55 -25.28
CA GLU A 508 5.92 9.05 -26.60
C GLU A 508 7.44 9.23 -26.76
N GLU A 509 8.17 9.67 -25.72
CA GLU A 509 9.63 9.68 -25.76
C GLU A 509 10.21 8.25 -25.88
N LEU A 510 9.63 7.25 -25.20
CA LEU A 510 10.00 5.85 -25.37
C LEU A 510 9.73 5.34 -26.80
N LYS A 511 8.61 5.72 -27.43
CA LYS A 511 8.33 5.38 -28.84
C LYS A 511 9.40 5.98 -29.77
N LEU A 512 9.73 7.26 -29.61
CA LEU A 512 10.77 7.94 -30.39
C LEU A 512 12.18 7.33 -30.17
N HIS A 513 12.53 7.01 -28.92
CA HIS A 513 13.79 6.35 -28.57
C HIS A 513 13.90 4.94 -29.18
N LEU A 514 12.82 4.18 -29.20
CA LEU A 514 12.78 2.87 -29.86
C LEU A 514 12.92 2.97 -31.38
N GLN A 515 12.29 3.95 -32.03
CA GLN A 515 12.46 4.21 -33.47
C GLN A 515 13.94 4.50 -33.79
N ARG A 516 14.56 5.47 -33.11
CA ARG A 516 16.01 5.80 -33.24
C ARG A 516 16.92 4.60 -32.89
N SER A 517 16.49 3.72 -32.00
CA SER A 517 17.24 2.51 -31.65
C SER A 517 17.06 1.36 -32.64
N ALA A 518 16.01 1.38 -33.47
CA ALA A 518 15.79 0.40 -34.53
C ALA A 518 16.72 0.60 -35.73
N GLU A 519 17.23 1.81 -35.94
CA GLU A 519 18.24 2.14 -36.95
C GLU A 519 19.62 1.55 -36.61
N LYS A 520 19.87 1.20 -35.34
CA LYS A 520 21.17 0.70 -34.87
C LYS A 520 21.38 -0.78 -35.26
N PRO A 521 22.52 -1.12 -35.90
CA PRO A 521 22.87 -2.51 -36.21
C PRO A 521 22.79 -3.44 -34.99
N GLY A 522 22.18 -4.61 -35.19
CA GLY A 522 21.99 -5.62 -34.12
C GLY A 522 20.87 -5.33 -33.12
N LEU A 523 20.31 -4.13 -33.07
CA LEU A 523 19.16 -3.80 -32.20
C LEU A 523 17.80 -3.75 -32.93
N ASN A 524 17.77 -3.52 -34.26
CA ASN A 524 16.56 -3.39 -35.07
C ASN A 524 15.40 -4.33 -34.64
N GLY A 525 15.62 -5.65 -34.68
CA GLY A 525 14.57 -6.63 -34.40
C GLY A 525 14.02 -6.61 -32.97
N VAL A 526 14.83 -6.24 -31.96
CA VAL A 526 14.35 -6.09 -30.57
C VAL A 526 13.69 -4.73 -30.35
N ALA A 527 14.23 -3.65 -30.94
CA ALA A 527 13.64 -2.31 -30.85
C ALA A 527 12.26 -2.23 -31.53
N CYS A 528 12.11 -2.77 -32.75
CA CYS A 528 10.82 -2.85 -33.45
C CYS A 528 9.79 -3.70 -32.69
N ALA A 529 10.22 -4.83 -32.09
CA ALA A 529 9.32 -5.69 -31.32
C ALA A 529 8.93 -5.07 -29.96
N MET A 530 9.84 -4.33 -29.31
CA MET A 530 9.51 -3.49 -28.15
C MET A 530 8.54 -2.37 -28.53
N LEU A 531 8.71 -1.74 -29.70
CA LEU A 531 7.85 -0.66 -30.16
C LEU A 531 6.43 -1.16 -30.39
N SER A 532 6.28 -2.29 -31.09
CA SER A 532 4.98 -2.94 -31.29
C SER A 532 4.28 -3.31 -29.99
N ASP A 533 5.00 -3.84 -28.98
CA ASP A 533 4.41 -4.21 -27.68
C ASP A 533 4.19 -2.98 -26.76
N LEU A 534 4.92 -1.87 -26.96
CA LEU A 534 4.70 -0.58 -26.29
C LEU A 534 3.46 0.13 -26.86
N THR A 535 3.41 0.37 -28.17
CA THR A 535 2.26 0.90 -28.92
C THR A 535 0.98 0.14 -28.56
N LYS A 536 0.97 -1.19 -28.73
CA LYS A 536 -0.17 -2.05 -28.36
C LYS A 536 -0.58 -1.96 -26.88
N ARG A 537 0.29 -1.49 -25.99
CA ARG A 537 -0.01 -1.32 -24.57
C ARG A 537 -0.46 0.09 -24.20
N PHE A 538 -0.08 1.12 -24.94
CA PHE A 538 -0.21 2.49 -24.46
C PHE A 538 -0.92 3.45 -25.42
N ASP A 539 -1.25 3.02 -26.64
CA ASP A 539 -1.99 3.84 -27.60
C ASP A 539 -3.36 4.30 -27.08
N PHE A 540 -4.04 3.52 -26.23
CA PHE A 540 -5.23 3.94 -25.46
C PHE A 540 -5.07 5.24 -24.64
N MET A 541 -3.86 5.76 -24.44
CA MET A 541 -3.63 7.08 -23.83
C MET A 541 -3.68 8.24 -24.83
N THR A 542 -3.48 7.99 -26.14
CA THR A 542 -3.21 9.01 -27.17
C THR A 542 -3.94 8.78 -28.50
N LYS A 543 -4.72 7.70 -28.63
CA LYS A 543 -5.41 7.28 -29.86
C LYS A 543 -6.91 7.19 -29.61
N GLU A 544 -7.65 8.13 -30.18
CA GLU A 544 -9.11 8.18 -30.15
C GLU A 544 -9.75 6.96 -30.84
N ASP A 545 -9.02 6.27 -31.73
CA ASP A 545 -9.41 5.04 -32.40
C ASP A 545 -9.16 3.75 -31.60
N ASP A 546 -8.53 3.82 -30.41
CA ASP A 546 -8.36 2.66 -29.51
C ASP A 546 -9.66 2.39 -28.71
N PRO A 547 -10.21 1.15 -28.73
CA PRO A 547 -11.45 0.83 -28.01
C PRO A 547 -11.32 0.82 -26.47
N GLU A 548 -10.12 0.93 -25.90
CA GLU A 548 -9.89 1.21 -24.48
C GLU A 548 -9.46 2.69 -24.22
N PHE A 549 -9.60 3.61 -25.19
CA PHE A 549 -9.17 5.00 -25.09
C PHE A 549 -9.68 5.71 -23.82
N ASP A 550 -8.79 6.49 -23.20
CA ASP A 550 -9.07 7.21 -21.96
C ASP A 550 -8.40 8.59 -21.95
N GLY A 551 -9.14 9.63 -22.37
CA GLY A 551 -8.64 11.01 -22.45
C GLY A 551 -8.13 11.61 -21.14
N ILE A 552 -8.34 10.95 -19.98
CA ILE A 552 -7.83 11.40 -18.68
C ILE A 552 -6.29 11.50 -18.64
N TYR A 553 -5.57 10.69 -19.43
CA TYR A 553 -4.09 10.75 -19.48
C TYR A 553 -3.61 11.98 -20.25
N LEU A 554 -4.29 12.36 -21.34
CA LEU A 554 -4.01 13.62 -22.05
C LEU A 554 -4.35 14.82 -21.17
N LEU A 555 -5.54 14.84 -20.57
CA LEU A 555 -5.96 15.93 -19.68
C LEU A 555 -4.97 16.13 -18.52
N ALA A 556 -4.53 15.05 -17.87
CA ALA A 556 -3.52 15.14 -16.82
C ALA A 556 -2.14 15.60 -17.32
N THR A 557 -1.81 15.38 -18.60
CA THR A 557 -0.59 15.90 -19.24
C THR A 557 -0.69 17.40 -19.55
N CYS A 558 -1.90 17.92 -19.76
CA CYS A 558 -2.15 19.35 -20.05
C CYS A 558 -2.37 20.21 -18.79
N LEU A 559 -2.23 19.63 -17.59
CA LEU A 559 -2.42 20.28 -16.28
C LEU A 559 -1.11 20.39 -15.48
N ASP A 560 0.03 20.15 -16.13
CA ASP A 560 1.39 20.04 -15.55
C ASP A 560 2.42 20.69 -16.52
#